data_AF-A0A9W9EFM8-F1
#
_entry.id   AF-A0A9W9EFM8-F1
#
_cell.length_a   1.000
_cell.length_b   1.000
_cell.length_c   1.000
_cell.angle_alpha   90.00
_cell.angle_beta   90.00
_cell.angle_gamma   90.00
#
_symmetry.space_group_name_H-M   'P 1'
#
loop_
_entity.id
_entity.type
_entity.pdbx_description
1 polymer ?
#
loop_
_entity_poly.entity_id
_entity_poly.type
_entity_poly.pdbx_seq_one_letter_code
_entity_poly.pdbx_strand_id
1 'polypeptide(L)'
;MGRTLTYPKRASNTVNRYKHRATYDLGAIHSIVNDSKVLHVSFNPGPDDPFPTILPMIGQMGSFDYPSATIDEPLECYLHGYVSSRIMNLARNSDEDGEGLPICIATSKVDGIVLSLTPNSHNYNYRSAILHGYAKLVTSEEEKLWAMQLITNSVVSDRWNNSRVPPDRAEMSSTVILKVKIVDGSGKIRDGGVSDQRKDTENGDVTGRIWTGVVPVWETYGEPVASADNKVVQVPEHVTSYIAKKNAENRSYAEAAIHVQLPPEEQH
;
A
#
# COMPACT_ATOMS: atom_id res chain seq x y z
N MET A 1 -18.33 -5.95 20.67
CA MET A 1 -17.68 -5.43 19.46
C MET A 1 -16.62 -4.43 19.91
N GLY A 2 -15.35 -4.74 19.70
CA GLY A 2 -14.25 -3.84 20.08
C GLY A 2 -14.30 -2.55 19.26
N ARG A 3 -13.82 -1.46 19.85
CA ARG A 3 -13.77 -0.16 19.17
C ARG A 3 -12.71 -0.20 18.09
N THR A 4 -13.11 -0.08 16.83
CA THR A 4 -12.21 0.10 15.68
C THR A 4 -11.35 1.35 15.88
N LEU A 5 -10.03 1.20 15.80
CA LEU A 5 -9.11 2.34 15.89
C LEU A 5 -9.05 3.05 14.54
N THR A 6 -8.95 4.38 14.58
CA THR A 6 -8.96 5.21 13.38
C THR A 6 -7.89 6.29 13.47
N TYR A 7 -7.33 6.69 12.33
CA TYR A 7 -6.50 7.88 12.25
C TYR A 7 -7.30 9.15 12.52
N PRO A 8 -6.67 10.18 13.10
CA PRO A 8 -7.31 11.47 13.27
C PRO A 8 -7.64 12.09 11.90
N LYS A 9 -8.84 12.68 11.80
CA LYS A 9 -9.23 13.48 10.64
C LYS A 9 -8.70 14.90 10.80
N ARG A 10 -7.97 15.38 9.80
CA ARG A 10 -7.41 16.72 9.70
C ARG A 10 -7.80 17.33 8.36
N ALA A 11 -7.62 18.64 8.20
CA ALA A 11 -7.87 19.30 6.92
C ALA A 11 -7.02 18.71 5.77
N SER A 12 -5.80 18.25 6.08
CA SER A 12 -4.84 17.67 5.13
C SER A 12 -5.24 16.30 4.55
N ASN A 13 -5.95 15.45 5.32
CA ASN A 13 -6.32 14.08 4.90
C ASN A 13 -7.83 13.89 4.72
N THR A 14 -8.65 14.92 4.93
CA THR A 14 -10.10 14.80 4.79
C THR A 14 -10.50 14.63 3.33
N VAL A 15 -11.04 13.46 2.99
CA VAL A 15 -11.61 13.19 1.67
C VAL A 15 -12.87 14.04 1.47
N ASN A 16 -12.86 14.90 0.45
CA ASN A 16 -13.96 15.83 0.18
C ASN A 16 -14.98 15.33 -0.86
N ARG A 17 -14.51 14.64 -1.91
CA ARG A 17 -15.36 14.13 -3.00
C ARG A 17 -15.59 12.63 -2.84
N TYR A 18 -16.85 12.18 -2.92
CA TYR A 18 -17.27 10.79 -2.63
C TYR A 18 -16.87 10.38 -1.21
N LYS A 19 -17.35 11.12 -0.20
CA LYS A 19 -16.95 10.96 1.21
C LYS A 19 -17.29 9.60 1.79
N HIS A 20 -18.37 8.99 1.32
CA HIS A 20 -18.82 7.66 1.73
C HIS A 20 -17.85 6.54 1.31
N ARG A 21 -16.95 6.80 0.34
CA ARG A 21 -15.84 5.90 -0.03
C ARG A 21 -14.62 6.01 0.91
N ALA A 22 -14.61 6.99 1.80
CA ALA A 22 -13.47 7.26 2.65
C ALA A 22 -13.47 6.34 3.88
N THR A 23 -12.30 5.80 4.21
CA THR A 23 -12.06 5.12 5.47
C THR A 23 -10.90 5.79 6.21
N TYR A 24 -10.96 5.77 7.52
CA TYR A 24 -9.88 6.21 8.41
C TYR A 24 -9.49 5.09 9.37
N ASP A 25 -10.04 3.88 9.17
CA ASP A 25 -9.74 2.67 9.93
C ASP A 25 -8.28 2.26 9.75
N LEU A 26 -7.60 2.00 10.87
CA LEU A 26 -6.20 1.58 10.87
C LEU A 26 -6.03 0.26 10.11
N GLY A 27 -6.88 -0.74 10.42
CA GLY A 27 -6.82 -2.06 9.82
C GLY A 27 -6.89 -2.03 8.30
N ALA A 28 -7.90 -1.34 7.76
CA ALA A 28 -8.10 -1.18 6.33
C ALA A 28 -6.91 -0.45 5.66
N ILE A 29 -6.43 0.64 6.26
CA ILE A 29 -5.33 1.42 5.70
C ILE A 29 -4.01 0.64 5.73
N HIS A 30 -3.67 0.03 6.86
CA HIS A 30 -2.46 -0.80 6.99
C HIS A 30 -2.51 -2.01 6.06
N SER A 31 -3.67 -2.63 5.88
CA SER A 31 -3.85 -3.72 4.91
C SER A 31 -3.54 -3.27 3.49
N ILE A 32 -4.07 -2.11 3.07
CA ILE A 32 -3.80 -1.55 1.74
C ILE A 32 -2.29 -1.30 1.54
N VAL A 33 -1.63 -0.74 2.55
CA VAL A 33 -0.17 -0.48 2.50
C VAL A 33 0.61 -1.79 2.42
N ASN A 34 0.31 -2.78 3.28
CA ASN A 34 1.05 -4.03 3.34
C ASN A 34 0.76 -4.99 2.16
N ASP A 35 -0.39 -4.86 1.49
CA ASP A 35 -0.72 -5.59 0.25
C ASP A 35 -0.12 -4.94 -1.02
N SER A 36 0.52 -3.78 -0.87
CA SER A 36 1.16 -3.05 -1.97
C SER A 36 2.66 -3.33 -2.01
N LYS A 37 3.20 -3.64 -3.19
CA LYS A 37 4.65 -3.91 -3.37
C LYS A 37 5.49 -2.66 -3.55
N VAL A 38 4.84 -1.54 -3.89
CA VAL A 38 5.50 -0.25 -4.12
C VAL A 38 4.72 0.83 -3.40
N LEU A 39 5.43 1.59 -2.57
CA LEU A 39 4.92 2.79 -1.93
C LEU A 39 5.50 4.01 -2.65
N HIS A 40 4.66 4.99 -2.96
CA HIS A 40 5.07 6.26 -3.55
C HIS A 40 5.35 7.25 -2.42
N VAL A 41 6.63 7.47 -2.14
CA VAL A 41 7.09 8.30 -1.03
C VAL A 41 7.42 9.69 -1.55
N SER A 42 6.59 10.66 -1.16
CA SER A 42 6.67 12.05 -1.58
C SER A 42 7.26 12.92 -0.47
N PHE A 43 8.20 13.79 -0.81
CA PHE A 43 8.86 14.70 0.14
C PHE A 43 9.34 15.96 -0.56
N ASN A 44 9.60 17.01 0.23
CA ASN A 44 10.25 18.21 -0.28
C ASN A 44 11.77 17.96 -0.40
N PRO A 45 12.35 18.04 -1.62
CA PRO A 45 13.79 17.80 -1.83
C PRO A 45 14.72 18.86 -1.24
N GLY A 46 14.20 20.02 -0.81
CA GLY A 46 14.98 21.12 -0.24
C GLY A 46 14.64 22.46 -0.91
N PRO A 47 15.17 23.59 -0.40
CA PRO A 47 14.80 24.93 -0.85
C PRO A 47 15.23 25.23 -2.29
N ASP A 48 16.23 24.53 -2.82
CA ASP A 48 16.77 24.76 -4.16
C ASP A 48 15.97 24.05 -5.28
N ASP A 49 15.06 23.14 -4.91
CA ASP A 49 14.26 22.36 -5.86
C ASP A 49 12.76 22.66 -5.61
N PRO A 50 12.09 23.36 -6.55
CA PRO A 50 10.72 23.83 -6.34
C PRO A 50 9.68 22.71 -6.44
N PHE A 51 10.06 21.51 -6.89
CA PHE A 51 9.12 20.43 -7.14
C PHE A 51 9.13 19.40 -6.00
N PRO A 52 7.95 18.92 -5.54
CA PRO A 52 7.92 17.76 -4.67
C PRO A 52 8.51 16.55 -5.40
N THR A 53 9.34 15.80 -4.69
CA THR A 53 9.93 14.57 -5.23
C THR A 53 9.07 13.38 -4.82
N ILE A 54 8.91 12.41 -5.71
CA ILE A 54 8.26 11.13 -5.42
C ILE A 54 9.21 9.99 -5.76
N LEU A 55 9.43 9.07 -4.83
CA LEU A 55 10.23 7.87 -5.03
C LEU A 55 9.39 6.60 -4.84
N PRO A 56 9.42 5.64 -5.77
CA PRO A 56 8.89 4.31 -5.52
C PRO A 56 9.84 3.57 -4.55
N MET A 57 9.32 3.15 -3.40
CA MET A 57 10.11 2.49 -2.35
C MET A 57 9.42 1.23 -1.85
N ILE A 58 10.21 0.27 -1.40
CA ILE A 58 9.71 -0.88 -0.64
C ILE A 58 9.57 -0.43 0.82
N GLY A 59 8.40 -0.69 1.39
CA GLY A 59 8.15 -0.45 2.80
C GLY A 59 7.09 -1.39 3.36
N GLN A 60 6.95 -1.35 4.68
CA GLN A 60 6.01 -2.20 5.40
C GLN A 60 5.56 -1.51 6.69
N MET A 61 4.27 -1.63 7.02
CA MET A 61 3.76 -1.22 8.33
C MET A 61 4.16 -2.26 9.40
N GLY A 62 4.62 -1.79 10.55
CA GLY A 62 4.93 -2.63 11.70
C GLY A 62 5.22 -1.82 12.96
N SER A 63 5.49 -2.49 14.07
CA SER A 63 5.93 -1.85 15.31
C SER A 63 7.09 -2.63 15.92
N PHE A 64 8.22 -1.96 16.09
CA PHE A 64 9.38 -2.54 16.77
C PHE A 64 9.14 -2.63 18.28
N ASP A 65 8.55 -1.58 18.86
CA ASP A 65 8.29 -1.49 20.30
C ASP A 65 7.22 -2.50 20.75
N TYR A 66 6.29 -2.86 19.84
CA TYR A 66 5.25 -3.86 20.07
C TYR A 66 5.17 -4.85 18.91
N PRO A 67 6.07 -5.84 18.81
CA PRO A 67 6.12 -6.77 17.68
C PRO A 67 4.88 -7.65 17.51
N SER A 68 4.05 -7.77 18.56
CA SER A 68 2.77 -8.48 18.53
C SER A 68 1.60 -7.62 18.03
N ALA A 69 1.83 -6.33 17.75
CA ALA A 69 0.80 -5.42 17.27
C ALA A 69 0.21 -5.92 15.96
N THR A 70 -1.11 -5.92 15.91
CA THR A 70 -1.89 -6.28 14.73
C THR A 70 -2.05 -5.09 13.79
N ILE A 71 -2.54 -5.32 12.58
CA ILE A 71 -2.84 -4.25 11.62
C ILE A 71 -3.90 -3.27 12.12
N ASP A 72 -4.70 -3.64 13.13
CA ASP A 72 -5.74 -2.78 13.68
C ASP A 72 -5.20 -1.81 14.75
N GLU A 73 -3.92 -1.91 15.09
CA GLU A 73 -3.24 -1.09 16.09
C GLU A 73 -2.37 0.00 15.45
N PRO A 74 -1.93 1.03 16.20
CA PRO A 74 -1.02 2.03 15.68
C PRO A 74 0.33 1.41 15.27
N LEU A 75 0.71 1.60 14.02
CA LEU A 75 1.98 1.12 13.44
C LEU A 75 2.78 2.28 12.84
N GLU A 76 4.09 2.08 12.69
CA GLU A 76 4.94 2.93 11.85
C GLU A 76 5.15 2.30 10.47
N CYS A 77 5.52 3.12 9.48
CA CYS A 77 5.96 2.62 8.18
C CYS A 77 7.49 2.56 8.14
N TYR A 78 8.06 1.39 7.87
CA TYR A 78 9.50 1.22 7.70
C TYR A 78 9.83 1.19 6.20
N LEU A 79 10.75 2.05 5.76
CA LEU A 79 11.16 2.18 4.36
C LEU A 79 12.64 1.81 4.21
N HIS A 80 12.94 0.96 3.22
CA HIS A 80 14.31 0.58 2.90
C HIS A 80 14.93 1.51 1.86
N GLY A 81 16.21 1.87 2.01
CA GLY A 81 16.98 2.51 0.95
C GLY A 81 18.48 2.51 1.17
N TYR A 82 19.20 3.00 0.16
CA TYR A 82 20.65 3.09 0.18
C TYR A 82 21.13 4.31 0.98
N VAL A 83 22.22 4.14 1.72
CA VAL A 83 22.77 5.13 2.66
C VAL A 83 22.99 6.52 2.06
N SER A 84 23.42 6.61 0.80
CA SER A 84 23.72 7.88 0.13
C SER A 84 22.54 8.47 -0.65
N SER A 85 21.35 7.88 -0.57
CA SER A 85 20.19 8.39 -1.29
C SER A 85 19.73 9.73 -0.71
N ARG A 86 19.21 10.61 -1.58
CA ARG A 86 18.81 11.98 -1.22
C ARG A 86 17.85 12.02 -0.02
N ILE A 87 16.84 11.15 -0.01
CA ILE A 87 15.85 11.07 1.08
C ILE A 87 16.49 10.70 2.43
N MET A 88 17.50 9.82 2.43
CA MET A 88 18.20 9.41 3.66
C MET A 88 19.07 10.53 4.22
N ASN A 89 19.72 11.30 3.35
CA ASN A 89 20.49 12.47 3.78
C ASN A 89 19.58 13.58 4.32
N LEU A 90 18.45 13.85 3.66
CA LEU A 90 17.48 14.84 4.13
C LEU A 90 16.88 14.42 5.48
N ALA A 91 16.52 13.16 5.65
CA ALA A 91 16.01 12.65 6.93
C ALA A 91 17.05 12.77 8.05
N ARG A 92 18.33 12.45 7.77
CA ARG A 92 19.42 12.61 8.73
C ARG A 92 19.59 14.05 9.20
N ASN A 93 19.54 15.00 8.26
CA ASN A 93 19.67 16.42 8.59
C ASN A 93 18.42 16.97 9.31
N SER A 94 17.24 16.38 9.05
CA SER A 94 15.98 16.79 9.71
C SER A 94 15.84 16.22 11.13
N ASP A 95 16.65 15.22 11.48
CA ASP A 95 16.63 14.57 12.79
C ASP A 95 17.32 15.39 13.88
N GLU A 96 18.30 16.22 13.52
CA GLU A 96 19.07 17.02 14.48
C GLU A 96 18.25 18.18 15.08
N ASP A 97 17.22 18.66 14.38
CA ASP A 97 16.49 19.89 14.72
C ASP A 97 14.94 19.74 14.85
N GLY A 98 14.36 18.53 14.70
CA GLY A 98 12.88 18.43 14.66
C GLY A 98 12.23 17.05 14.72
N GLU A 99 10.95 17.02 14.33
CA GLU A 99 10.08 15.83 14.33
C GLU A 99 10.50 14.75 13.31
N GLY A 100 11.46 15.05 12.43
CA GLY A 100 11.93 14.23 11.31
C GLY A 100 11.57 14.85 9.96
N LEU A 101 11.97 14.23 8.84
CA LEU A 101 11.64 14.71 7.50
C LEU A 101 10.13 14.53 7.23
N PRO A 102 9.36 15.60 6.97
CA PRO A 102 7.94 15.47 6.64
C PRO A 102 7.78 14.77 5.29
N ILE A 103 7.01 13.68 5.25
CA ILE A 103 6.74 12.91 4.04
C ILE A 103 5.26 12.55 3.90
N CYS A 104 4.87 12.24 2.66
CA CYS A 104 3.58 11.66 2.30
C CYS A 104 3.80 10.32 1.60
N ILE A 105 3.14 9.27 2.05
CA ILE A 105 3.24 7.92 1.48
C ILE A 105 1.90 7.59 0.83
N ALA A 106 1.92 7.24 -0.45
CA ALA A 106 0.73 6.84 -1.19
C ALA A 106 0.87 5.45 -1.80
N THR A 107 -0.24 4.70 -1.82
CA THR A 107 -0.35 3.49 -2.64
C THR A 107 -1.79 3.29 -3.11
N SER A 108 -1.94 2.56 -4.21
CA SER A 108 -3.24 2.23 -4.80
C SER A 108 -3.20 0.91 -5.55
N LYS A 109 -4.33 0.19 -5.52
CA LYS A 109 -4.58 -1.02 -6.32
C LYS A 109 -5.88 -0.84 -7.08
N VAL A 110 -5.89 -1.24 -8.36
CA VAL A 110 -7.10 -1.34 -9.17
C VAL A 110 -7.61 -2.76 -9.06
N ASP A 111 -8.85 -2.89 -8.61
CA ASP A 111 -9.52 -4.18 -8.36
C ASP A 111 -10.60 -4.46 -9.44
N GLY A 112 -10.92 -3.50 -10.31
CA GLY A 112 -11.83 -3.72 -11.45
C GLY A 112 -12.08 -2.50 -12.33
N ILE A 113 -12.49 -2.72 -13.58
CA ILE A 113 -12.86 -1.69 -14.56
C ILE A 113 -14.38 -1.66 -14.67
N VAL A 114 -15.00 -0.54 -14.32
CA VAL A 114 -16.46 -0.35 -14.31
C VAL A 114 -16.88 0.32 -15.60
N LEU A 115 -17.59 -0.43 -16.44
CA LEU A 115 -18.05 -0.02 -17.76
C LEU A 115 -19.55 0.27 -17.69
N SER A 116 -19.92 1.53 -17.92
CA SER A 116 -21.24 2.11 -17.74
C SER A 116 -21.85 2.54 -19.08
N LEU A 117 -23.12 2.95 -19.07
CA LEU A 117 -23.85 3.38 -20.28
C LEU A 117 -23.31 4.69 -20.87
N THR A 118 -22.68 5.55 -20.06
CA THR A 118 -22.15 6.84 -20.52
C THR A 118 -20.66 7.02 -20.21
N PRO A 119 -19.93 7.79 -21.04
CA PRO A 119 -18.52 8.09 -20.80
C PRO A 119 -18.22 8.69 -19.41
N ASN A 120 -19.19 9.42 -18.85
CA ASN A 120 -19.03 10.11 -17.57
C ASN A 120 -19.23 9.20 -16.35
N SER A 121 -19.84 8.03 -16.54
CA SER A 121 -20.15 7.08 -15.46
C SER A 121 -19.09 5.99 -15.29
N HIS A 122 -18.18 5.82 -16.26
CA HIS A 122 -17.07 4.87 -16.15
C HIS A 122 -16.24 5.10 -14.87
N ASN A 123 -15.77 4.01 -14.28
CA ASN A 123 -15.02 4.07 -13.03
C ASN A 123 -14.04 2.91 -12.88
N TYR A 124 -13.34 2.90 -11.74
CA TYR A 124 -12.57 1.75 -11.29
C TYR A 124 -13.08 1.30 -9.92
N ASN A 125 -13.13 -0.01 -9.70
CA ASN A 125 -12.97 -0.55 -8.35
C ASN A 125 -11.51 -0.38 -7.96
N TYR A 126 -11.26 0.21 -6.79
CA TYR A 126 -9.91 0.47 -6.31
C TYR A 126 -9.86 0.58 -4.80
N ARG A 127 -8.66 0.39 -4.27
CA ARG A 127 -8.29 0.78 -2.91
C ARG A 127 -7.08 1.68 -2.97
N SER A 128 -7.06 2.68 -2.11
CA SER A 128 -5.91 3.57 -1.96
C SER A 128 -5.74 3.99 -0.51
N ALA A 129 -4.49 4.26 -0.14
CA ALA A 129 -4.11 4.77 1.17
C ALA A 129 -3.13 5.92 0.99
N ILE A 130 -3.30 6.96 1.81
CA ILE A 130 -2.39 8.09 1.95
C ILE A 130 -2.04 8.19 3.44
N LEU A 131 -0.75 8.23 3.76
CA LEU A 131 -0.23 8.45 5.10
C LEU A 131 0.63 9.71 5.12
N HIS A 132 0.41 10.58 6.10
CA HIS A 132 1.35 11.67 6.42
C HIS A 132 2.14 11.31 7.66
N GLY A 133 3.43 11.64 7.66
CA GLY A 133 4.27 11.34 8.80
C GLY A 133 5.63 12.02 8.72
N TYR A 134 6.45 11.71 9.72
CA TYR A 134 7.83 12.18 9.78
C TYR A 134 8.78 11.00 9.77
N ALA A 135 9.71 11.02 8.81
CA ALA A 135 10.71 9.99 8.63
C ALA A 135 11.97 10.31 9.43
N LYS A 136 12.43 9.34 10.21
CA LYS A 136 13.68 9.36 10.97
C LYS A 136 14.53 8.15 10.62
N LEU A 137 15.85 8.27 10.75
CA LEU A 137 16.72 7.11 10.56
C LEU A 137 16.61 6.17 11.75
N VAL A 138 16.51 4.88 11.47
CA VAL A 138 16.70 3.85 12.51
C VAL A 138 18.18 3.79 12.86
N THR A 139 18.52 4.15 14.11
CA THR A 139 19.90 4.18 14.62
C THR A 139 20.25 2.97 15.49
N SER A 140 19.27 2.35 16.14
CA SER A 140 19.45 1.11 16.89
C SER A 140 19.75 -0.05 15.94
N GLU A 141 20.81 -0.81 16.22
CA GLU A 141 21.16 -1.98 15.43
C GLU A 141 20.08 -3.07 15.52
N GLU A 142 19.45 -3.22 16.69
CA GLU A 142 18.37 -4.18 16.92
C GLU A 142 17.11 -3.84 16.10
N GLU A 143 16.66 -2.59 16.16
CA GLU A 143 15.51 -2.11 15.39
C GLU A 143 15.79 -2.19 13.88
N LYS A 144 17.04 -1.91 13.47
CA LYS A 144 17.44 -2.01 12.07
C LYS A 144 17.37 -3.44 11.57
N LEU A 145 17.92 -4.40 12.31
CA LEU A 145 17.85 -5.82 11.96
C LEU A 145 16.40 -6.33 11.91
N TRP A 146 15.58 -5.95 12.90
CA TRP A 146 14.16 -6.26 12.91
C TRP A 146 13.43 -5.69 11.69
N ALA A 147 13.69 -4.43 11.34
CA ALA A 147 13.04 -3.78 10.20
C ALA A 147 13.51 -4.37 8.86
N MET A 148 14.79 -4.74 8.74
CA MET A 148 15.30 -5.47 7.57
C MET A 148 14.61 -6.83 7.42
N GLN A 149 14.39 -7.56 8.51
CA GLN A 149 13.64 -8.80 8.50
C GLN A 149 12.16 -8.57 8.12
N LEU A 150 11.51 -7.56 8.70
CA LEU A 150 10.12 -7.18 8.39
C LEU A 150 9.94 -6.90 6.89
N ILE A 151 10.81 -6.06 6.32
CA ILE A 151 10.76 -5.67 4.91
C ILE A 151 11.10 -6.85 4.00
N THR A 152 12.09 -7.67 4.35
CA THR A 152 12.43 -8.87 3.56
C THR A 152 11.25 -9.84 3.51
N ASN A 153 10.56 -10.03 4.63
CA ASN A 153 9.38 -10.89 4.72
C ASN A 153 8.13 -10.28 4.08
N SER A 154 8.10 -8.98 3.79
CA SER A 154 7.02 -8.35 3.00
C SER A 154 7.18 -8.59 1.50
N VAL A 155 8.41 -8.84 1.02
CA VAL A 155 8.67 -9.23 -0.38
C VAL A 155 8.08 -10.63 -0.64
N VAL A 156 8.50 -11.62 0.15
CA VAL A 156 7.94 -12.99 0.18
C VAL A 156 7.93 -13.45 1.63
N SER A 157 6.84 -14.07 2.07
CA SER A 157 6.72 -14.54 3.45
C SER A 157 7.85 -15.53 3.81
N ASP A 158 8.42 -15.36 5.01
CA ASP A 158 9.55 -16.15 5.54
C ASP A 158 10.82 -16.09 4.68
N ARG A 159 10.97 -15.08 3.83
CA ARG A 159 12.15 -14.95 2.96
C ARG A 159 13.44 -14.71 3.72
N TRP A 160 13.38 -14.05 4.88
CA TRP A 160 14.56 -13.76 5.70
C TRP A 160 15.27 -15.03 6.16
N ASN A 161 14.54 -15.98 6.76
CA ASN A 161 15.10 -17.25 7.24
C ASN A 161 15.54 -18.18 6.09
N ASN A 162 15.01 -17.94 4.89
CA ASN A 162 15.36 -18.65 3.66
C ASN A 162 16.39 -17.89 2.82
N SER A 163 17.20 -17.04 3.45
CA SER A 163 18.33 -16.30 2.89
C SER A 163 19.59 -16.49 3.74
N ARG A 164 20.77 -16.03 3.26
CA ARG A 164 21.97 -16.00 4.10
C ARG A 164 21.80 -14.94 5.19
N VAL A 165 21.81 -15.37 6.44
CA VAL A 165 21.68 -14.49 7.61
C VAL A 165 22.78 -14.77 8.65
N PRO A 166 23.20 -13.78 9.46
CA PRO A 166 22.80 -12.37 9.39
C PRO A 166 23.46 -11.62 8.21
N PRO A 167 22.98 -10.41 7.86
CA PRO A 167 23.68 -9.55 6.92
C PRO A 167 25.11 -9.27 7.38
N ASP A 168 26.04 -9.15 6.43
CA ASP A 168 27.42 -8.83 6.74
C ASP A 168 27.62 -7.33 7.02
N ARG A 169 28.85 -6.95 7.41
CA ARG A 169 29.16 -5.55 7.76
C ARG A 169 28.93 -4.58 6.60
N ALA A 170 29.21 -4.99 5.37
CA ALA A 170 29.05 -4.12 4.20
C ALA A 170 27.56 -3.90 3.89
N GLU A 171 26.75 -4.96 3.95
CA GLU A 171 25.29 -4.89 3.81
C GLU A 171 24.68 -4.02 4.92
N MET A 172 25.11 -4.21 6.17
CA MET A 172 24.67 -3.40 7.31
C MET A 172 25.08 -1.93 7.20
N SER A 173 26.22 -1.61 6.58
CA SER A 173 26.69 -0.22 6.45
C SER A 173 26.02 0.51 5.29
N SER A 174 25.72 -0.19 4.20
CA SER A 174 25.14 0.39 2.98
C SER A 174 23.62 0.54 3.03
N THR A 175 22.95 -0.28 3.83
CA THR A 175 21.50 -0.26 4.02
C THR A 175 21.11 0.77 5.08
N VAL A 176 20.12 1.62 4.80
CA VAL A 176 19.49 2.51 5.78
C VAL A 176 17.98 2.24 5.79
N ILE A 177 17.41 2.25 6.99
CA ILE A 177 15.97 2.15 7.20
C ILE A 177 15.46 3.48 7.73
N LEU A 178 14.37 3.97 7.15
CA LEU A 178 13.58 5.06 7.73
C LEU A 178 12.42 4.47 8.52
N LYS A 179 12.22 4.93 9.75
CA LYS A 179 10.98 4.76 10.52
C LYS A 179 10.14 6.00 10.31
N VAL A 180 8.93 5.82 9.82
CA VAL A 180 8.00 6.91 9.56
C VAL A 180 6.92 6.87 10.63
N LYS A 181 6.97 7.83 11.55
CA LYS A 181 5.91 8.04 12.53
C LYS A 181 4.71 8.64 11.83
N ILE A 182 3.61 7.89 11.75
CA ILE A 182 2.40 8.33 11.07
C ILE A 182 1.62 9.29 11.98
N VAL A 183 1.26 10.46 11.46
CA VAL A 183 0.50 11.48 12.19
C VAL A 183 -0.99 11.47 11.83
N ASP A 184 -1.31 11.13 10.59
CA ASP A 184 -2.65 10.93 10.09
C ASP A 184 -2.62 10.08 8.81
N GLY A 185 -3.76 9.52 8.46
CA GLY A 185 -3.91 8.70 7.27
C GLY A 185 -5.35 8.67 6.78
N SER A 186 -5.53 8.41 5.49
CA SER A 186 -6.85 8.28 4.87
C SER A 186 -6.81 7.18 3.81
N GLY A 187 -7.82 6.31 3.83
CA GLY A 187 -8.09 5.37 2.78
C GLY A 187 -9.26 5.81 1.91
N LYS A 188 -9.26 5.40 0.66
CA LYS A 188 -10.42 5.53 -0.22
C LYS A 188 -10.63 4.25 -1.01
N ILE A 189 -11.82 3.68 -0.87
CA ILE A 189 -12.19 2.38 -1.43
C ILE A 189 -13.43 2.58 -2.30
N ARG A 190 -13.37 2.08 -3.53
CA ARG A 190 -14.50 1.96 -4.45
C ARG A 190 -14.67 0.48 -4.75
N ASP A 191 -15.83 -0.03 -4.43
CA ASP A 191 -16.30 -1.37 -4.77
C ASP A 191 -17.73 -1.27 -5.36
N GLY A 192 -18.29 -2.42 -5.71
CA GLY A 192 -19.63 -2.60 -6.26
C GLY A 192 -19.71 -2.61 -7.78
N GLY A 193 -20.94 -2.64 -8.27
CA GLY A 193 -21.27 -2.74 -9.69
C GLY A 193 -21.32 -1.41 -10.43
N VAL A 194 -21.98 -1.44 -11.58
CA VAL A 194 -22.29 -0.26 -12.39
C VAL A 194 -23.41 0.53 -11.72
N SER A 195 -23.32 1.86 -11.77
CA SER A 195 -24.42 2.77 -11.42
C SER A 195 -24.57 3.81 -12.51
N ASP A 196 -25.66 3.69 -13.25
CA ASP A 196 -26.02 4.61 -14.33
C ASP A 196 -27.27 5.39 -13.96
N GLN A 197 -27.41 6.58 -14.53
CA GLN A 197 -28.55 7.43 -14.24
C GLN A 197 -29.83 6.80 -14.77
N ARG A 198 -30.93 6.94 -14.01
CA ARG A 198 -32.25 6.46 -14.40
C ARG A 198 -32.67 6.82 -15.84
N LYS A 199 -32.34 8.03 -16.30
CA LYS A 199 -32.66 8.49 -17.67
C LYS A 199 -31.99 7.64 -18.77
N ASP A 200 -30.82 7.07 -18.46
CA ASP A 200 -30.02 6.28 -19.39
C ASP A 200 -30.43 4.80 -19.30
N THR A 201 -30.73 4.31 -18.09
CA THR A 201 -31.22 2.94 -17.87
C THR A 201 -32.64 2.71 -18.39
N GLU A 202 -33.50 3.75 -18.39
CA GLU A 202 -34.85 3.70 -19.00
C GLU A 202 -34.84 3.90 -20.52
N ASN A 203 -33.70 4.25 -21.13
CA ASN A 203 -33.58 4.43 -22.57
C ASN A 203 -33.22 3.11 -23.28
N GLY A 204 -34.21 2.48 -23.91
CA GLY A 204 -34.06 1.21 -24.64
C GLY A 204 -33.04 1.25 -25.78
N ASP A 205 -32.88 2.39 -26.46
CA ASP A 205 -31.90 2.53 -27.55
C ASP A 205 -30.45 2.54 -27.02
N VAL A 206 -30.26 2.98 -25.79
CA VAL A 206 -28.97 3.01 -25.10
C VAL A 206 -28.68 1.64 -24.50
N THR A 207 -29.60 1.10 -23.69
CA THR A 207 -29.42 -0.20 -23.02
C THR A 207 -29.40 -1.38 -23.98
N GLY A 208 -30.05 -1.28 -25.15
CA GLY A 208 -30.03 -2.32 -26.18
C GLY A 208 -28.74 -2.39 -27.01
N ARG A 209 -27.87 -1.37 -26.96
CA ARG A 209 -26.66 -1.28 -27.80
C ARG A 209 -25.34 -1.18 -27.02
N ILE A 210 -25.38 -0.86 -25.73
CA ILE A 210 -24.19 -0.63 -24.91
C ILE A 210 -24.10 -1.71 -23.84
N TRP A 211 -22.99 -2.45 -23.84
CA TRP A 211 -22.69 -3.40 -22.78
C TRP A 211 -22.21 -2.67 -21.52
N THR A 212 -22.75 -3.07 -20.37
CA THR A 212 -22.31 -2.58 -19.05
C THR A 212 -21.87 -3.74 -18.18
N GLY A 213 -20.87 -3.51 -17.34
CA GLY A 213 -20.43 -4.50 -16.38
C GLY A 213 -19.13 -4.09 -15.68
N VAL A 214 -18.60 -5.02 -14.89
CA VAL A 214 -17.29 -4.85 -14.26
C VAL A 214 -16.36 -5.93 -14.76
N VAL A 215 -15.19 -5.53 -15.26
CA VAL A 215 -14.08 -6.45 -15.52
C VAL A 215 -13.21 -6.49 -14.26
N PRO A 216 -13.22 -7.56 -13.46
CA PRO A 216 -12.35 -7.65 -12.29
C PRO A 216 -10.88 -7.60 -12.71
N VAL A 217 -10.06 -6.94 -11.89
CA VAL A 217 -8.62 -6.79 -12.10
C VAL A 217 -7.93 -7.26 -10.84
N TRP A 218 -6.94 -8.14 -10.98
CA TRP A 218 -6.13 -8.58 -9.85
C TRP A 218 -4.69 -8.85 -10.29
N GLU A 219 -3.75 -8.71 -9.35
CA GLU A 219 -2.36 -9.09 -9.55
C GLU A 219 -2.21 -10.61 -9.45
N THR A 220 -1.53 -11.22 -10.43
CA THR A 220 -1.15 -12.62 -10.39
C THR A 220 0.36 -12.76 -10.47
N TYR A 221 0.93 -13.52 -9.55
CA TYR A 221 2.31 -13.99 -9.58
C TYR A 221 2.37 -15.18 -10.54
N GLY A 222 3.33 -15.12 -11.47
CA GLY A 222 3.58 -16.21 -12.41
C GLY A 222 4.45 -17.32 -11.82
N GLU A 223 4.78 -18.31 -12.65
CA GLU A 223 5.67 -19.41 -12.28
C GLU A 223 7.10 -18.90 -11.99
N PRO A 224 7.74 -19.34 -10.89
CA PRO A 224 9.10 -18.97 -10.57
C PRO A 224 10.09 -19.38 -11.66
N VAL A 225 10.91 -18.43 -12.10
CA VAL A 225 12.00 -18.67 -13.06
C VAL A 225 13.32 -18.68 -12.28
N ALA A 226 14.03 -19.81 -12.33
CA ALA A 226 15.33 -19.96 -11.69
C ALA A 226 16.39 -19.08 -12.37
N SER A 227 17.30 -18.50 -11.59
CA SER A 227 18.49 -17.84 -12.14
C SER A 227 19.46 -18.86 -12.75
N ALA A 228 20.33 -18.41 -13.65
CA ALA A 228 21.31 -19.27 -14.32
C ALA A 228 22.26 -19.99 -13.33
N ASP A 229 22.62 -19.34 -12.23
CA ASP A 229 23.51 -19.88 -11.21
C ASP A 229 22.78 -20.64 -10.09
N ASN A 230 21.45 -20.74 -10.13
CA ASN A 230 20.69 -21.45 -9.12
C ASN A 230 20.99 -22.95 -9.15
N LYS A 231 21.42 -23.48 -8.01
CA LYS A 231 21.70 -24.92 -7.84
C LYS A 231 20.60 -25.66 -7.08
N VAL A 232 19.59 -24.95 -6.59
CA VAL A 232 18.47 -25.56 -5.86
C VAL A 232 17.46 -26.08 -6.88
N VAL A 233 17.30 -27.41 -6.94
CA VAL A 233 16.52 -28.09 -7.98
C VAL A 233 15.03 -27.73 -7.92
N GLN A 234 14.46 -27.66 -6.71
CA GLN A 234 13.05 -27.39 -6.49
C GLN A 234 12.85 -25.99 -5.93
N VAL A 235 11.79 -25.32 -6.37
CA VAL A 235 11.38 -24.07 -5.75
C VAL A 235 10.97 -24.35 -4.29
N PRO A 236 11.53 -23.64 -3.30
CA PRO A 236 11.16 -23.84 -1.91
C PRO A 236 9.66 -23.63 -1.65
N GLU A 237 9.09 -24.44 -0.77
CA GLU A 237 7.66 -24.45 -0.45
C GLU A 237 7.14 -23.08 0.03
N HIS A 238 7.94 -22.32 0.78
CA HIS A 238 7.52 -20.98 1.24
C HIS A 238 7.24 -20.02 0.06
N VAL A 239 7.95 -20.17 -1.05
CA VAL A 239 7.76 -19.35 -2.26
C VAL A 239 6.49 -19.78 -3.00
N THR A 240 6.34 -21.07 -3.27
CA THR A 240 5.16 -21.59 -4.00
C THR A 240 3.88 -21.38 -3.19
N SER A 241 3.92 -21.58 -1.88
CA SER A 241 2.80 -21.32 -0.97
C SER A 241 2.43 -19.84 -0.92
N TYR A 242 3.43 -18.96 -0.87
CA TYR A 242 3.20 -17.51 -0.91
C TYR A 242 2.51 -17.07 -2.21
N ILE A 243 3.01 -17.53 -3.36
CA ILE A 243 2.45 -17.25 -4.69
C ILE A 243 0.99 -17.74 -4.76
N ALA A 244 0.76 -19.01 -4.42
CA ALA A 244 -0.57 -19.61 -4.46
C ALA A 244 -1.56 -18.85 -3.56
N LYS A 245 -1.14 -18.53 -2.34
CA LYS A 245 -1.94 -17.74 -1.38
C LYS A 245 -2.26 -16.36 -1.93
N LYS A 246 -1.25 -15.60 -2.40
CA LYS A 246 -1.49 -14.23 -2.89
C LYS A 246 -2.33 -14.20 -4.16
N ASN A 247 -2.16 -15.15 -5.07
CA ASN A 247 -3.02 -15.28 -6.25
C ASN A 247 -4.48 -15.52 -5.85
N ALA A 248 -4.73 -16.42 -4.89
CA ALA A 248 -6.07 -16.70 -4.38
C ALA A 248 -6.69 -15.49 -3.67
N GLU A 249 -5.93 -14.83 -2.78
CA GLU A 249 -6.36 -13.64 -2.05
C GLU A 249 -6.71 -12.49 -3.00
N ASN A 250 -5.81 -12.16 -3.94
CA ASN A 250 -6.00 -11.07 -4.89
C ASN A 250 -7.24 -11.29 -5.76
N ARG A 251 -7.41 -12.51 -6.27
CA ARG A 251 -8.58 -12.88 -7.08
C ARG A 251 -9.86 -12.81 -6.27
N SER A 252 -9.86 -13.42 -5.08
CA SER A 252 -11.05 -13.43 -4.20
C SER A 252 -11.47 -12.02 -3.81
N TYR A 253 -10.52 -11.13 -3.51
CA TYR A 253 -10.81 -9.73 -3.22
C TYR A 253 -11.49 -9.03 -4.41
N ALA A 254 -10.90 -9.13 -5.61
CA ALA A 254 -11.42 -8.46 -6.80
C ALA A 254 -12.81 -8.97 -7.20
N GLU A 255 -13.05 -10.29 -7.11
CA GLU A 255 -14.36 -10.89 -7.37
C GLU A 255 -15.39 -10.43 -6.31
N ALA A 256 -15.03 -10.44 -5.02
CA ALA A 256 -15.92 -9.98 -3.95
C ALA A 256 -16.26 -8.50 -4.07
N ALA A 257 -15.30 -7.66 -4.46
CA ALA A 257 -15.48 -6.22 -4.61
C ALA A 257 -16.60 -5.90 -5.61
N ILE A 258 -16.84 -6.70 -6.65
CA ILE A 258 -17.92 -6.44 -7.62
C ILE A 258 -19.31 -6.59 -6.99
N HIS A 259 -19.44 -7.49 -6.02
CA HIS A 259 -20.72 -7.85 -5.43
C HIS A 259 -21.08 -7.03 -4.19
N VAL A 260 -20.24 -6.07 -3.80
CA VAL A 260 -20.57 -5.13 -2.72
C VAL A 260 -21.77 -4.28 -3.15
N GLN A 261 -22.77 -4.21 -2.29
CA GLN A 261 -23.93 -3.39 -2.54
C GLN A 261 -23.53 -1.92 -2.50
N LEU A 262 -23.80 -1.19 -3.60
CA LEU A 262 -23.52 0.23 -3.65
C LEU A 262 -24.27 0.97 -2.55
N PRO A 263 -23.66 1.98 -1.90
CA PRO A 263 -24.35 2.78 -0.91
C PRO A 263 -25.44 3.63 -1.56
N PRO A 264 -26.46 4.09 -0.80
CA PRO A 264 -27.58 4.86 -1.33
C PRO A 264 -27.17 6.09 -2.16
N GLU A 265 -26.06 6.73 -1.80
CA GLU A 265 -25.51 7.89 -2.51
C GLU A 265 -25.02 7.56 -3.93
N GLU A 266 -24.80 6.28 -4.25
CA GLU A 266 -24.41 5.78 -5.56
C GLU A 266 -25.50 4.94 -6.23
N GLN A 267 -26.70 4.85 -5.67
CA GLN A 267 -27.84 4.21 -6.34
C GLN A 267 -28.64 5.30 -7.07
N HIS A 268 -28.51 5.36 -8.41
CA HIS A 268 -29.14 6.37 -9.27
C HIS A 268 -30.38 5.85 -10.01
#